data_AF-A0A536M983-F1
#
_entry.id   AF-A0A536M983-F1
#
_cell.length_a   1.000
_cell.length_b   1.000
_cell.length_c   1.000
_cell.angle_alpha   90.00
_cell.angle_beta   90.00
_cell.angle_gamma   90.00
#
_symmetry.space_group_name_H-M   'P 1'
#
loop_
_entity.id
_entity.type
_entity.pdbx_description
1 polymer ?
#
loop_
_entity_poly.entity_id
_entity_poly.type
_entity_poly.pdbx_seq_one_letter_code
_entity_poly.pdbx_strand_id
1 'polypeptide(L)' 'MRLVLVTRQGCHLCDEALSLLHDLGHNPELADVDTDDHLHDLYDWRVPVVLADDRVVAEGKHNLPCAPSAKSWHL' A
#
# COMPACT_ATOMS: atom_id res chain seq x y z
N MET A 1 9.34 1.40 -12.59
CA MET A 1 8.93 1.79 -11.23
C MET A 1 8.77 0.52 -10.44
N ARG A 2 9.52 0.40 -9.36
CA ARG A 2 9.42 -0.72 -8.42
C ARG A 2 8.35 -0.37 -7.38
N LEU A 3 7.40 -1.27 -7.16
CA LEU A 3 6.34 -1.11 -6.18
C LEU A 3 6.48 -2.20 -5.12
N VAL A 4 6.55 -1.81 -3.85
CA VAL A 4 6.62 -2.72 -2.70
C VAL A 4 5.45 -2.46 -1.78
N LEU A 5 4.80 -3.51 -1.33
CA LEU A 5 3.85 -3.48 -0.24
C LEU A 5 4.53 -4.07 1.00
N VAL A 6 4.86 -3.20 1.96
CA VAL A 6 5.27 -3.64 3.30
C VAL A 6 4.01 -4.10 4.03
N THR A 7 4.01 -5.36 4.43
CA THR A 7 2.84 -6.12 4.91
C THR A 7 3.21 -6.91 6.16
N ARG A 8 2.21 -7.57 6.77
CA ARG A 8 2.41 -8.59 7.79
C ARG A 8 1.39 -9.72 7.64
N GLN A 9 1.70 -10.90 8.17
CA GLN A 9 0.77 -12.04 8.14
C GLN A 9 -0.48 -11.79 8.99
N GLY A 10 -1.64 -12.24 8.51
CA GLY A 10 -2.92 -12.13 9.24
C GLY A 10 -3.46 -10.70 9.37
N CYS A 11 -3.00 -9.77 8.53
CA CYS A 11 -3.42 -8.38 8.52
C CYS A 11 -4.50 -8.12 7.46
N HIS A 12 -5.74 -8.00 7.91
CA HIS A 12 -6.88 -7.74 7.02
C HIS A 12 -6.71 -6.47 6.15
N LEU A 13 -6.17 -5.39 6.73
CA LEU A 13 -5.91 -4.15 5.98
C LEU A 13 -4.85 -4.38 4.89
N CYS A 14 -3.89 -5.26 5.12
CA CYS A 14 -2.84 -5.56 4.16
C CYS A 14 -3.38 -6.38 2.98
N ASP A 15 -4.33 -7.30 3.25
CA ASP A 15 -5.06 -8.02 2.21
C ASP A 15 -5.90 -7.07 1.33
N GLU A 16 -6.55 -6.07 1.95
CA GLU A 16 -7.29 -5.02 1.24
C GLU A 16 -6.35 -4.17 0.36
N ALA A 17 -5.18 -3.78 0.88
CA ALA A 17 -4.18 -3.02 0.13
C ALA A 17 -3.76 -3.76 -1.14
N LEU A 18 -3.41 -5.04 -0.98
CA LEU A 18 -2.94 -5.89 -2.06
C LEU A 18 -4.01 -6.07 -3.13
N SER A 19 -5.25 -6.34 -2.70
CA SER A 19 -6.39 -6.50 -3.61
C SER A 19 -6.63 -5.22 -4.43
N LEU A 20 -6.59 -4.05 -3.80
CA LEU A 20 -6.77 -2.78 -4.50
C LEU A 20 -5.63 -2.47 -5.47
N LEU A 21 -4.38 -2.78 -5.11
CA LEU A 21 -3.25 -2.65 -6.03
C LEU A 21 -3.42 -3.55 -7.26
N HIS A 22 -3.89 -4.79 -7.06
CA HIS A 22 -4.21 -5.70 -8.16
C HIS A 22 -5.34 -5.17 -9.04
N ASP A 23 -6.41 -4.63 -8.47
CA ASP A 23 -7.53 -4.04 -9.20
C ASP A 23 -7.10 -2.84 -10.06
N LEU A 24 -6.08 -2.09 -9.61
CA LEU A 24 -5.45 -1.01 -10.37
C LEU A 24 -4.44 -1.50 -11.42
N GLY A 25 -4.22 -2.82 -11.54
CA GLY A 25 -3.30 -3.42 -12.49
C GLY A 25 -1.84 -3.44 -12.05
N HIS A 26 -1.57 -3.23 -10.76
CA HIS A 26 -0.24 -3.32 -10.18
C HIS A 26 0.00 -4.69 -9.54
N ASN A 27 1.24 -5.16 -9.59
CA ASN A 27 1.67 -6.41 -8.93
C ASN A 27 2.90 -6.12 -8.06
N PRO A 28 2.71 -5.64 -6.81
CA PRO A 28 3.81 -5.23 -5.95
C PRO A 28 4.64 -6.42 -5.46
N GLU A 29 5.91 -6.17 -5.14
CA GLU A 29 6.70 -7.07 -4.30
C GLU A 29 6.17 -7.01 -2.86
N LEU A 30 6.07 -8.15 -2.19
CA LEU A 30 5.64 -8.22 -0.79
C LEU A 30 6.87 -8.27 0.11
N ALA A 31 6.92 -7.37 1.09
CA ALA A 31 7.97 -7.34 2.10
C ALA A 31 7.32 -7.48 3.49
N ASP A 32 7.66 -8.55 4.21
CA ASP A 32 7.05 -8.85 5.51
C ASP A 32 7.82 -8.14 6.64
N VAL A 33 7.13 -7.20 7.29
CA VAL A 33 7.63 -6.38 8.39
C VAL A 33 8.04 -7.22 9.60
N ASP A 34 7.45 -8.41 9.79
CA ASP A 34 7.72 -9.28 10.95
C ASP A 34 8.99 -10.13 10.78
N THR A 35 9.58 -10.12 9.58
CA THR A 35 10.77 -10.94 9.26
C THR A 35 12.00 -10.12 8.87
N ASP A 36 11.88 -8.80 8.81
CA ASP A 36 12.95 -7.87 8.47
C ASP A 36 13.05 -6.79 9.56
N ASP A 37 14.11 -6.84 10.36
CA ASP A 37 14.33 -5.94 11.49
C ASP A 37 14.34 -4.46 11.05
N HIS A 38 14.87 -4.15 9.87
CA HIS A 38 14.92 -2.78 9.38
C HIS A 38 13.53 -2.28 8.96
N LEU A 39 12.72 -3.14 8.32
CA LEU A 39 11.31 -2.80 8.04
C LEU A 39 10.50 -2.68 9.32
N HIS A 40 10.73 -3.55 10.30
CA HIS A 40 10.09 -3.50 11.60
C HIS A 40 10.32 -2.15 12.27
N ASP A 41 11.58 -1.71 12.37
CA ASP A 41 11.94 -0.41 12.97
C ASP A 41 11.27 0.79 12.28
N LEU A 42 11.06 0.71 10.96
CA LEU A 42 10.49 1.80 10.18
C LEU A 42 8.96 1.80 10.13
N TYR A 43 8.34 0.62 10.14
CA TYR A 43 6.96 0.43 9.66
C TYR A 43 6.08 -0.47 10.51
N ASP A 44 6.54 -1.06 11.62
CA ASP A 44 5.78 -2.01 12.47
C ASP A 44 4.30 -1.58 12.68
N TRP A 45 4.08 -0.37 13.17
CA TRP A 45 2.72 0.16 13.44
C TRP A 45 2.04 0.83 12.24
N ARG A 46 2.71 0.89 11.09
CA ARG A 46 2.29 1.66 9.91
C ARG A 46 1.78 0.77 8.79
N VAL A 47 1.97 -0.55 8.87
CA VAL A 47 1.47 -1.47 7.85
C VAL A 47 -0.06 -1.40 7.68
N PRO A 48 -0.59 -1.48 6.45
CA PRO A 48 0.16 -1.62 5.18
C PRO A 48 0.85 -0.32 4.75
N VAL A 49 2.05 -0.42 4.16
CA VAL A 49 2.79 0.71 3.55
C VAL A 49 3.15 0.40 2.10
N VAL A 50 2.86 1.32 1.19
CA VAL A 50 3.21 1.20 -0.23
C VAL A 50 4.42 2.07 -0.54
N LEU A 51 5.47 1.47 -1.08
CA LEU A 51 6.68 2.14 -1.54
C LEU A 51 6.73 2.15 -3.07
N ALA A 52 6.94 3.33 -3.66
CA ALA A 52 7.28 3.48 -5.08
C ALA A 52 8.71 4.01 -5.19
N ASP A 53 9.60 3.21 -5.78
CA ASP A 53 11.04 3.52 -5.87
C ASP A 53 11.61 4.00 -4.51
N ASP A 54 11.35 3.20 -3.47
CA ASP A 54 11.76 3.39 -2.07
C ASP A 54 11.16 4.61 -1.33
N ARG A 55 10.14 5.26 -1.92
CA ARG A 55 9.39 6.35 -1.28
C ARG A 55 8.01 5.88 -0.84
N VAL A 56 7.62 6.20 0.39
CA VAL A 56 6.25 5.98 0.86
C VAL A 56 5.27 6.82 0.05
N VAL A 57 4.30 6.16 -0.58
CA VAL A 57 3.22 6.81 -1.37
C VAL A 57 1.83 6.60 -0.77
N ALA A 58 1.66 5.58 0.08
CA ALA A 58 0.44 5.35 0.84
C ALA A 58 0.74 4.53 2.10
N GLU A 59 -0.01 4.75 3.18
CA GLU A 59 0.02 3.91 4.39
C GLU A 59 -1.27 4.01 5.22
N GLY A 60 -1.52 3.02 6.08
CA GLY A 60 -2.63 3.05 7.06
C GLY A 60 -4.03 2.76 6.49
N LYS A 61 -5.09 3.10 7.24
CA LYS A 61 -6.49 2.80 6.87
C LYS A 61 -6.82 3.37 5.49
N HIS A 62 -7.15 2.49 4.55
CA HIS A 62 -7.55 2.82 3.18
C HIS A 62 -8.76 3.77 3.16
N ASN A 63 -8.49 5.05 3.00
CA ASN A 63 -9.35 5.93 2.23
C ASN A 63 -8.49 6.42 1.07
N LEU A 64 -8.49 5.68 -0.04
CA LEU A 64 -7.77 6.04 -1.26
C LEU A 64 -8.72 6.80 -2.21
N PRO A 65 -8.75 8.13 -2.20
CA PRO A 65 -9.07 8.89 -3.39
C PRO A 65 -7.76 9.26 -4.08
N CYS A 66 -7.32 8.44 -5.01
CA CYS A 66 -6.46 8.91 -6.10
C CYS A 66 -6.99 8.42 -7.45
N ALA A 67 -8.27 8.68 -7.71
CA ALA A 67 -8.75 8.84 -9.07
C ALA A 67 -8.68 10.34 -9.40
N PRO A 68 -8.18 10.77 -10.57
CA PRO A 68 -8.48 12.11 -11.05
C PRO A 68 -10.00 12.23 -11.05
N SER A 69 -10.52 13.28 -10.41
CA SER A 69 -11.95 13.52 -10.32
C SER A 69 -12.52 13.81 -11.71
N ALA A 70 -12.78 12.78 -12.49
CA ALA A 70 -13.60 12.82 -13.69
C ALA A 70 -15.07 12.78 -13.25
N LYS A 71 -15.48 13.82 -12.51
CA LYS A 71 -16.88 14.23 -12.41
C LYS A 71 -16.90 15.71 -12.72
N SER A 72 -16.90 15.94 -14.02
CA SER A 72 -17.45 17.13 -14.64
C SER A 72 -18.87 17.32 -14.09
N TRP A 73 -19.04 18.22 -13.14
CA TRP A 73 -20.37 18.73 -12.80
C TRP A 73 -20.77 19.68 -13.93
N HIS A 74 -21.28 19.11 -15.01
CA HIS A 74 -22.11 19.84 -15.96
C HIS A 74 -23.54 19.82 -15.42
N LEU A 75 -24.00 21.03 -15.09
CA LEU A 75 -25.38 21.51 -15.02
C LEU A 75 -26.27 20.95 -13.90
#